data_AF-A0A3S0AMN9-F1
#
_entry.id   AF-A0A3S0AMN9-F1
#
_cell.length_a   1.000
_cell.length_b   1.000
_cell.length_c   1.000
_cell.angle_alpha   90.00
_cell.angle_beta   90.00
_cell.angle_gamma   90.00
#
_symmetry.space_group_name_H-M   'P 1'
#
loop_
_entity.id
_entity.type
_entity.pdbx_description
1 polymer ?
#
loop_
_entity_poly.entity_id
_entity_poly.type
_entity_poly.pdbx_seq_one_letter_code
_entity_poly.pdbx_strand_id
1 'polypeptide(L)'
;MHEGIDFEVSELINRPQKVNFSGWGMQTAHENPWNDKYQWGNFRETNTLLKSNFDHGLLYGVSSNNIDYLQYRHWNVSFAIRYALEFKEDNLNSFNLVECGVGDGLSALFALAEVDDYYKKLAGSVSYKFHLYDAWEDIKNDATLSSEMKSVGVKYQTQSIERAKSNLMKYYQLYNFFIPA
;
A
#
# COMPACT_ATOMS: atom_id res chain seq x y z
N MET A 1 -20.35 2.58 49.21
CA MET A 1 -19.11 2.97 48.49
C MET A 1 -18.99 2.32 47.10
N HIS A 2 -20.02 1.62 46.58
CA HIS A 2 -19.97 0.99 45.25
C HIS A 2 -20.50 1.86 44.10
N GLU A 3 -21.29 2.91 44.37
CA GLU A 3 -21.95 3.70 43.30
C GLU A 3 -21.01 4.68 42.56
N GLY A 4 -19.84 5.02 43.12
CA GLY A 4 -18.93 6.01 42.52
C GLY A 4 -18.04 5.46 41.40
N ILE A 5 -17.71 4.16 41.44
CA ILE A 5 -16.81 3.52 40.46
C ILE A 5 -17.56 3.22 39.16
N ASP A 6 -18.83 2.82 39.25
CA ASP A 6 -19.67 2.50 38.09
C ASP A 6 -19.99 3.76 37.25
N PHE A 7 -20.09 4.93 37.90
CA PHE A 7 -20.32 6.21 37.21
C PHE A 7 -19.10 6.65 36.39
N GLU A 8 -17.89 6.59 36.94
CA GLU A 8 -16.65 6.96 36.22
C GLU A 8 -16.34 6.02 35.06
N VAL A 9 -16.58 4.71 35.23
CA VAL A 9 -16.42 3.73 34.14
C VAL A 9 -17.47 3.97 33.04
N SER A 10 -18.71 4.28 33.41
CA SER A 10 -19.76 4.61 32.44
C SER A 10 -19.46 5.88 31.64
N GLU A 11 -18.85 6.90 32.25
CA GLU A 11 -18.41 8.11 31.54
C GLU A 11 -17.24 7.83 30.59
N LEU A 12 -16.29 6.97 30.97
CA LEU A 12 -15.17 6.58 30.10
C LEU A 12 -15.63 5.79 28.87
N ILE A 13 -16.66 4.95 29.02
CA ILE A 13 -17.23 4.16 27.92
C ILE A 13 -18.11 5.03 27.00
N ASN A 14 -18.81 6.02 27.54
CA ASN A 14 -19.75 6.86 26.79
C ASN A 14 -19.13 8.15 26.20
N ARG A 15 -17.86 8.44 26.47
CA ARG A 15 -17.18 9.59 25.84
C ARG A 15 -16.99 9.31 24.35
N PRO A 16 -17.40 10.22 23.46
CA PRO A 16 -17.10 10.10 22.04
C PRO A 16 -15.59 10.05 21.88
N GLN A 17 -15.07 8.91 21.42
CA GLN A 17 -13.64 8.76 21.24
C GLN A 17 -13.18 9.65 20.10
N LYS A 18 -12.09 10.41 20.33
CA LYS A 18 -11.48 11.23 19.30
C LYS A 18 -11.01 10.33 18.17
N VAL A 19 -11.50 10.58 16.95
CA VAL A 19 -11.05 9.87 15.75
C VAL A 19 -9.59 10.23 15.50
N ASN A 20 -8.73 9.22 15.47
CA ASN A 20 -7.29 9.34 15.22
C ASN A 20 -6.94 9.12 13.75
N PHE A 21 -7.80 8.46 12.99
CA PHE A 21 -7.69 8.32 11.54
C PHE A 21 -9.08 8.26 10.90
N SER A 22 -9.23 8.94 9.77
CA SER A 22 -10.40 8.84 8.90
C SER A 22 -9.93 8.87 7.45
N GLY A 23 -10.07 7.74 6.75
CA GLY A 23 -9.56 7.59 5.39
C GLY A 23 -10.07 6.34 4.69
N TRP A 24 -10.31 6.45 3.38
CA TRP A 24 -10.83 5.41 2.49
C TRP A 24 -12.04 4.63 3.04
N GLY A 25 -13.02 5.36 3.59
CA GLY A 25 -14.22 4.75 4.19
C GLY A 25 -13.97 4.04 5.52
N MET A 26 -12.78 4.20 6.12
CA MET A 26 -12.43 3.66 7.42
C MET A 26 -12.18 4.76 8.44
N GLN A 27 -12.62 4.52 9.69
CA GLN A 27 -12.34 5.37 10.82
C GLN A 27 -11.85 4.55 12.00
N THR A 28 -10.89 5.08 12.74
CA THR A 28 -10.48 4.49 14.02
C THR A 28 -10.17 5.59 15.03
N ALA A 29 -10.49 5.31 16.28
CA ALA A 29 -10.08 6.12 17.43
C ALA A 29 -8.86 5.51 18.17
N HIS A 30 -8.37 4.36 17.71
CA HIS A 30 -7.18 3.73 18.26
C HIS A 30 -5.90 4.39 17.72
N GLU A 31 -4.78 4.13 18.40
CA GLU A 31 -3.47 4.56 17.93
C GLU A 31 -3.16 3.91 16.58
N ASN A 32 -2.58 4.67 15.66
CA ASN A 32 -2.29 4.16 14.33
C ASN A 32 -1.03 3.27 14.38
N PRO A 33 -1.01 2.11 13.71
CA PRO A 33 0.06 1.13 13.89
C PRO A 33 1.43 1.64 13.40
N TRP A 34 1.45 2.53 12.41
CA TRP A 34 2.68 3.13 11.89
C TRP A 34 3.32 4.18 12.82
N ASN A 35 2.67 4.54 13.93
CA ASN A 35 3.23 5.45 14.94
C ASN A 35 4.16 4.72 15.94
N ASP A 36 4.24 3.39 15.90
CA ASP A 36 5.21 2.65 16.70
C ASP A 36 6.65 3.05 16.30
N LYS A 37 7.42 3.57 17.26
CA LYS A 37 8.80 4.01 17.05
C LYS A 37 9.80 2.86 16.86
N TYR A 38 9.46 1.65 17.28
CA TYR A 38 10.32 0.47 17.19
C TYR A 38 10.13 -0.29 15.87
N GLN A 39 8.92 -0.27 15.32
CA GLN A 39 8.58 -0.89 14.05
C GLN A 39 8.24 0.17 12.98
N TRP A 40 7.97 -0.26 11.75
CA TRP A 40 7.45 0.61 10.67
C TRP A 40 8.31 1.81 10.24
N GLY A 41 9.60 1.85 10.57
CA GLY A 41 10.52 2.90 10.09
C GLY A 41 10.54 2.99 8.55
N ASN A 42 10.72 1.86 7.89
CA ASN A 42 10.69 1.73 6.42
C ASN A 42 9.35 2.18 5.81
N PHE A 43 8.22 1.84 6.45
CA PHE A 43 6.90 2.31 6.03
C PHE A 43 6.80 3.85 6.11
N ARG A 44 7.25 4.46 7.22
CA ARG A 44 7.22 5.93 7.39
C ARG A 44 8.11 6.66 6.39
N GLU A 45 9.29 6.11 6.12
CA GLU A 45 10.19 6.63 5.09
C GLU A 45 9.56 6.51 3.70
N THR A 46 8.94 5.38 3.39
CA THR A 46 8.24 5.15 2.11
C THR A 46 7.06 6.10 1.95
N ASN A 47 6.29 6.36 3.01
CA ASN A 47 5.21 7.34 2.99
C ASN A 47 5.72 8.78 2.77
N THR A 48 6.95 9.08 3.22
CA THR A 48 7.59 10.38 2.96
C THR A 48 8.00 10.50 1.49
N LEU A 49 8.62 9.45 0.93
CA LEU A 49 8.97 9.37 -0.51
C LEU A 49 7.73 9.49 -1.40
N LEU A 50 6.64 8.84 -1.00
CA LEU A 50 5.37 8.89 -1.69
C LEU A 50 4.84 10.33 -1.83
N LYS A 51 5.03 11.16 -0.80
CA LYS A 51 4.55 12.56 -0.83
C LYS A 51 5.42 13.49 -1.65
N SER A 52 6.72 13.22 -1.74
CA SER A 52 7.68 14.16 -2.33
C SER A 52 8.09 13.80 -3.76
N ASN A 53 8.09 12.51 -4.13
CA ASN A 53 8.74 12.02 -5.33
C ASN A 53 7.86 11.11 -6.20
N PHE A 54 6.61 10.87 -5.80
CA PHE A 54 5.69 10.03 -6.57
C PHE A 54 4.83 10.88 -7.49
N ASP A 55 4.80 10.52 -8.76
CA ASP A 55 3.86 11.06 -9.73
C ASP A 55 2.52 10.34 -9.57
N HIS A 56 1.53 11.03 -9.01
CA HIS A 56 0.20 10.52 -8.73
C HIS A 56 -0.71 10.49 -9.97
N GLY A 57 -0.25 10.96 -11.13
CA GLY A 57 -1.08 11.04 -12.33
C GLY A 57 -2.40 11.77 -12.09
N LEU A 58 -3.48 11.31 -12.75
CA LEU A 58 -4.85 11.77 -12.52
C LEU A 58 -5.63 10.82 -11.59
N LEU A 59 -4.94 10.05 -10.73
CA LEU A 59 -5.57 9.12 -9.79
C LEU A 59 -6.69 9.82 -8.99
N TYR A 60 -7.86 9.19 -8.92
CA TYR A 60 -9.14 9.65 -8.36
C TYR A 60 -9.09 10.63 -7.19
N GLY A 61 -8.76 11.89 -7.47
CA GLY A 61 -8.64 12.90 -6.44
C GLY A 61 -7.63 12.54 -5.34
N VAL A 62 -6.64 11.69 -5.63
CA VAL A 62 -5.55 11.36 -4.72
C VAL A 62 -4.29 12.07 -5.20
N SER A 63 -3.72 12.88 -4.32
CA SER A 63 -2.55 13.73 -4.52
C SER A 63 -1.66 13.63 -3.29
N SER A 64 -0.45 14.17 -3.36
CA SER A 64 0.44 14.28 -2.20
C SER A 64 -0.22 14.91 -0.97
N ASN A 65 -1.20 15.81 -1.17
CA ASN A 65 -1.90 16.52 -0.10
C ASN A 65 -2.94 15.68 0.65
N ASN A 66 -3.44 14.59 0.05
CA ASN A 66 -4.46 13.74 0.67
C ASN A 66 -4.14 12.25 0.58
N ILE A 67 -2.91 11.90 0.25
CA ILE A 67 -2.46 10.51 0.16
C ILE A 67 -2.55 9.77 1.51
N ASP A 68 -2.47 10.52 2.62
CA ASP A 68 -2.68 9.96 3.96
C ASP A 68 -4.10 9.37 4.14
N TYR A 69 -5.08 9.78 3.32
CA TYR A 69 -6.40 9.13 3.27
C TYR A 69 -6.31 7.62 2.96
N LEU A 70 -5.22 7.18 2.32
CA LEU A 70 -4.94 5.78 1.98
C LEU A 70 -3.99 5.07 2.94
N GLN A 71 -3.55 5.72 4.02
CA GLN A 71 -2.41 5.25 4.81
C GLN A 71 -2.59 3.84 5.36
N TYR A 72 -3.79 3.48 5.81
CA TYR A 72 -4.09 2.10 6.22
C TYR A 72 -4.04 1.08 5.08
N ARG A 73 -4.44 1.45 3.86
CA ARG A 73 -4.30 0.58 2.69
C ARG A 73 -2.83 0.27 2.44
N HIS A 74 -1.96 1.27 2.52
CA HIS A 74 -0.52 1.09 2.35
C HIS A 74 0.10 0.30 3.49
N TRP A 75 -0.31 0.60 4.72
CA TRP A 75 0.19 -0.11 5.89
C TRP A 75 -0.19 -1.59 5.85
N ASN A 76 -1.41 -1.93 5.42
CA ASN A 76 -1.83 -3.33 5.24
C ASN A 76 -0.94 -4.08 4.24
N VAL A 77 -0.52 -3.43 3.15
CA VAL A 77 0.42 -4.03 2.19
C VAL A 77 1.78 -4.27 2.84
N SER A 78 2.36 -3.24 3.48
CA SER A 78 3.63 -3.37 4.20
C SER A 78 3.58 -4.47 5.27
N PHE A 79 2.48 -4.53 6.03
CA PHE A 79 2.26 -5.54 7.04
C PHE A 79 2.22 -6.95 6.46
N ALA A 80 1.40 -7.17 5.42
CA ALA A 80 1.28 -8.46 4.79
C ALA A 80 2.63 -8.97 4.24
N ILE A 81 3.41 -8.09 3.62
CA ILE A 81 4.74 -8.43 3.09
C ILE A 81 5.71 -8.79 4.21
N ARG A 82 5.80 -7.97 5.26
CA ARG A 82 6.66 -8.27 6.41
C ARG A 82 6.27 -9.57 7.07
N TYR A 83 4.98 -9.79 7.29
CA TYR A 83 4.48 -11.02 7.87
C TYR A 83 4.86 -12.24 7.02
N ALA A 84 4.65 -12.18 5.70
CA ALA A 84 5.03 -13.26 4.79
C ALA A 84 6.55 -13.55 4.80
N LEU A 85 7.39 -12.51 4.89
CA LEU A 85 8.85 -12.65 4.93
C LEU A 85 9.36 -13.15 6.28
N GLU A 86 8.69 -12.80 7.38
CA GLU A 86 9.05 -13.24 8.73
C GLU A 86 8.72 -14.72 8.95
N PHE A 87 7.62 -15.20 8.39
CA PHE A 87 7.15 -16.58 8.55
C PHE A 87 7.43 -17.48 7.33
N LYS A 88 8.34 -17.07 6.44
CA LYS A 88 8.80 -17.91 5.32
C LYS A 88 9.61 -19.11 5.84
N GLU A 89 9.76 -20.14 5.01
CA GLU A 89 10.65 -21.26 5.34
C GLU A 89 12.13 -20.83 5.42
N ASP A 90 12.86 -21.40 6.39
CA ASP A 90 14.27 -21.07 6.66
C ASP A 90 15.20 -21.39 5.48
N ASN A 91 14.87 -22.42 4.70
CA ASN A 91 15.61 -22.88 3.52
C ASN A 91 15.17 -22.19 2.22
N LEU A 92 14.30 -21.17 2.29
CA LEU A 92 13.86 -20.43 1.10
C LEU A 92 14.99 -19.52 0.58
N ASN A 93 15.64 -19.97 -0.49
CA ASN A 93 16.72 -19.26 -1.18
C ASN A 93 16.23 -18.33 -2.30
N SER A 94 14.95 -18.47 -2.70
CA SER A 94 14.32 -17.56 -3.66
C SER A 94 12.81 -17.49 -3.53
N PHE A 95 12.22 -16.36 -3.94
CA PHE A 95 10.77 -16.20 -4.02
C PHE A 95 10.34 -15.20 -5.08
N ASN A 96 9.07 -15.29 -5.50
CA ASN A 96 8.46 -14.35 -6.44
C ASN A 96 7.33 -13.61 -5.75
N LEU A 97 7.18 -12.32 -6.06
CA LEU A 97 6.02 -11.52 -5.71
C LEU A 97 5.23 -11.21 -6.99
N VAL A 98 3.91 -11.13 -6.86
CA VAL A 98 3.02 -10.78 -7.97
C VAL A 98 2.03 -9.74 -7.49
N GLU A 99 1.90 -8.66 -8.25
CA GLU A 99 0.82 -7.69 -8.10
C GLU A 99 0.06 -7.60 -9.42
N CYS A 100 -1.27 -7.74 -9.34
CA CYS A 100 -2.19 -7.60 -10.46
C CYS A 100 -3.06 -6.35 -10.23
N GLY A 101 -3.07 -5.42 -11.17
CA GLY A 101 -3.70 -4.11 -10.98
C GLY A 101 -2.74 -3.12 -10.31
N VAL A 102 -1.53 -3.01 -10.86
CA VAL A 102 -0.44 -2.16 -10.34
C VAL A 102 -0.77 -0.66 -10.45
N GLY A 103 -1.50 -0.26 -11.49
CA GLY A 103 -1.70 1.12 -11.87
C GLY A 103 -0.38 1.88 -11.98
N ASP A 104 -0.29 3.03 -11.30
CA ASP A 104 0.92 3.85 -11.28
C ASP A 104 1.96 3.39 -10.24
N GLY A 105 1.81 2.20 -9.63
CA GLY A 105 2.82 1.58 -8.76
C GLY A 105 2.73 1.92 -7.26
N LEU A 106 1.57 2.41 -6.81
CA LEU A 106 1.38 2.92 -5.45
C LEU A 106 1.58 1.84 -4.37
N SER A 107 0.88 0.70 -4.48
CA SER A 107 1.04 -0.44 -3.57
C SER A 107 2.36 -1.17 -3.78
N ALA A 108 2.77 -1.32 -5.05
CA ALA A 108 4.05 -1.90 -5.42
C ALA A 108 5.23 -1.21 -4.74
N LEU A 109 5.18 0.13 -4.58
CA LEU A 109 6.21 0.90 -3.89
C LEU A 109 6.42 0.44 -2.45
N PHE A 110 5.33 0.25 -1.69
CA PHE A 110 5.42 -0.21 -0.30
C PHE A 110 5.89 -1.66 -0.22
N ALA A 111 5.38 -2.53 -1.09
CA ALA A 111 5.82 -3.92 -1.12
C ALA A 111 7.32 -4.04 -1.46
N LEU A 112 7.80 -3.33 -2.49
CA LEU A 112 9.23 -3.28 -2.86
C LEU A 112 10.09 -2.73 -1.72
N ALA A 113 9.64 -1.68 -1.04
CA ALA A 113 10.39 -1.12 0.09
C ALA A 113 10.58 -2.14 1.22
N GLU A 114 9.55 -2.88 1.62
CA GLU A 114 9.67 -3.90 2.68
C GLU A 114 10.55 -5.08 2.25
N VAL A 115 10.44 -5.52 1.00
CA VAL A 115 11.28 -6.61 0.49
C VAL A 115 12.76 -6.18 0.41
N ASP A 116 13.03 -4.96 -0.06
CA ASP A 116 14.39 -4.42 -0.15
C ASP A 116 15.05 -4.26 1.23
N ASP A 117 14.32 -3.74 2.22
CA ASP A 117 14.81 -3.63 3.61
C ASP A 117 15.12 -5.02 4.21
N TYR A 118 14.23 -5.98 4.01
CA TYR A 118 14.45 -7.36 4.46
C TYR A 118 15.67 -8.00 3.79
N TYR A 119 15.80 -7.85 2.46
CA TYR A 119 16.91 -8.42 1.69
C TYR A 119 18.26 -7.84 2.11
N LYS A 120 18.34 -6.53 2.38
CA LYS A 120 19.55 -5.87 2.91
C LYS A 120 19.98 -6.47 4.25
N LYS A 121 19.04 -6.79 5.14
CA LYS A 121 19.34 -7.43 6.44
C LYS A 121 19.90 -8.83 6.30
N LEU A 122 19.50 -9.55 5.25
CA LEU A 122 19.98 -10.91 4.95
C LEU A 122 21.29 -10.94 4.14
N ALA A 123 21.97 -9.80 3.97
CA ALA A 123 23.22 -9.67 3.21
C ALA A 123 23.15 -10.27 1.79
N GLY A 124 21.97 -10.25 1.18
CA GLY A 124 21.77 -10.71 -0.19
C GLY A 124 21.68 -12.23 -0.39
N SER A 125 21.46 -13.00 0.67
CA SER A 125 21.41 -14.48 0.60
C SER A 125 20.16 -15.07 -0.06
N VAL A 126 19.13 -14.27 -0.34
CA VAL A 126 17.83 -14.74 -0.86
C VAL A 126 17.42 -13.96 -2.11
N SER A 127 17.51 -14.57 -3.29
CA SER A 127 17.10 -13.88 -4.53
C SER A 127 15.59 -13.70 -4.63
N TYR A 128 15.11 -12.61 -5.24
CA TYR A 128 13.68 -12.45 -5.49
C TYR A 128 13.40 -11.72 -6.80
N LYS A 129 12.17 -11.89 -7.30
CA LYS A 129 11.63 -11.14 -8.43
C LYS A 129 10.22 -10.66 -8.14
N PHE A 130 9.94 -9.40 -8.43
CA PHE A 130 8.58 -8.88 -8.39
C PHE A 130 8.01 -8.75 -9.80
N HIS A 131 6.93 -9.46 -10.07
CA HIS A 131 6.20 -9.41 -11.33
C HIS A 131 5.01 -8.47 -11.18
N LEU A 132 5.02 -7.38 -11.96
CA LEU A 132 4.01 -6.33 -11.92
C LEU A 132 3.14 -6.45 -13.17
N TYR A 133 1.85 -6.73 -12.97
CA TYR A 133 0.86 -6.91 -14.03
C TYR A 133 -0.21 -5.82 -13.99
N ASP A 134 -0.39 -5.15 -15.11
CA ASP A 134 -1.54 -4.30 -15.38
C ASP A 134 -1.77 -4.28 -16.90
N ALA A 135 -2.93 -3.81 -17.32
CA ALA A 135 -3.15 -3.51 -18.72
C ALA A 135 -2.38 -2.24 -19.13
N TRP A 136 -2.31 -1.23 -18.25
CA TRP A 136 -1.88 0.15 -18.60
C TRP A 136 -2.51 0.69 -19.89
N GLU A 137 -3.68 0.15 -20.21
CA GLU A 137 -4.52 0.46 -21.35
C GLU A 137 -5.95 0.61 -20.83
N ASP A 138 -6.82 1.19 -21.65
CA ASP A 138 -8.24 1.30 -21.31
C ASP A 138 -8.89 -0.08 -21.21
N ILE A 139 -9.97 -0.20 -20.43
CA ILE A 139 -10.70 -1.46 -20.37
C ILE A 139 -11.28 -1.78 -21.76
N LYS A 140 -11.01 -2.98 -22.26
CA LYS A 140 -11.58 -3.48 -23.51
C LYS A 140 -13.10 -3.64 -23.37
N ASN A 141 -13.86 -3.00 -24.26
CA ASN A 141 -15.34 -2.96 -24.23
C ASN A 141 -16.02 -4.35 -24.20
N ASP A 142 -15.36 -5.36 -24.76
CA ASP A 142 -15.84 -6.74 -24.84
C ASP A 142 -15.59 -7.57 -23.56
N ALA A 143 -14.80 -7.04 -22.62
CA ALA A 143 -14.49 -7.65 -21.33
C ALA A 143 -15.09 -6.88 -20.13
N THR A 144 -15.84 -5.80 -20.37
CA THR A 144 -16.41 -4.93 -19.33
C THR A 144 -17.80 -5.38 -18.89
N LEU A 145 -18.05 -5.46 -17.58
CA LEU A 145 -19.41 -5.62 -17.08
C LEU A 145 -20.21 -4.32 -17.31
N SER A 146 -21.53 -4.44 -17.50
CA SER A 146 -22.41 -3.28 -17.69
C SER A 146 -22.34 -2.26 -16.53
N SER A 147 -22.08 -2.73 -15.30
CA SER A 147 -21.83 -1.89 -14.13
C SER A 147 -20.53 -1.08 -14.19
N GLU A 148 -19.56 -1.55 -14.97
CA GLU A 148 -18.20 -0.98 -15.06
C GLU A 148 -18.03 -0.06 -16.26
N MET A 149 -18.99 -0.07 -17.21
CA MET A 149 -18.98 0.78 -18.42
C MET A 149 -18.78 2.27 -18.14
N LYS A 150 -19.24 2.76 -16.98
CA LYS A 150 -19.00 4.16 -16.54
C LYS A 150 -17.52 4.50 -16.32
N SER A 151 -16.65 3.49 -16.31
CA SER A 151 -15.23 3.62 -16.07
C SER A 151 -14.40 3.58 -17.36
N VAL A 152 -14.94 3.03 -18.45
CA VAL A 152 -14.27 2.98 -19.75
C VAL A 152 -14.03 4.39 -20.29
N GLY A 153 -12.84 4.67 -20.82
CA GLY A 153 -12.50 5.97 -21.42
C GLY A 153 -12.29 7.11 -20.42
N VAL A 154 -12.37 6.81 -19.11
CA VAL A 154 -12.26 7.82 -18.04
C VAL A 154 -11.25 7.37 -17.00
N LYS A 155 -11.40 6.14 -16.50
CA LYS A 155 -10.70 5.64 -15.32
C LYS A 155 -9.33 5.06 -15.62
N TYR A 156 -9.22 4.32 -16.71
CA TYR A 156 -8.06 3.48 -16.99
C TYR A 156 -7.13 4.11 -18.04
N GLN A 157 -7.65 4.98 -18.91
CA GLN A 157 -6.85 5.79 -19.84
C GLN A 157 -5.79 6.66 -19.16
N THR A 158 -5.99 7.03 -17.89
CA THR A 158 -5.06 7.92 -17.21
C THR A 158 -3.87 7.21 -16.63
N GLN A 159 -3.83 5.87 -16.58
CA GLN A 159 -2.70 5.10 -16.06
C GLN A 159 -1.56 5.03 -17.08
N SER A 160 -0.32 4.95 -16.61
CA SER A 160 0.85 4.90 -17.51
C SER A 160 1.92 3.97 -16.95
N ILE A 161 2.36 3.03 -17.79
CA ILE A 161 3.46 2.13 -17.43
C ILE A 161 4.78 2.91 -17.26
N GLU A 162 4.99 3.99 -18.01
CA GLU A 162 6.14 4.88 -17.90
C GLU A 162 6.15 5.60 -16.55
N ARG A 163 4.98 6.06 -16.10
CA ARG A 163 4.84 6.64 -14.77
C ARG A 163 5.06 5.60 -13.67
N ALA A 164 4.49 4.41 -13.81
CA ALA A 164 4.76 3.31 -12.88
C ALA A 164 6.26 2.97 -12.81
N LYS A 165 6.95 2.89 -13.95
CA LYS A 165 8.41 2.71 -14.03
C LYS A 165 9.16 3.84 -13.32
N SER A 166 8.79 5.09 -13.59
CA SER A 166 9.41 6.26 -12.96
C SER A 166 9.23 6.26 -11.43
N ASN A 167 8.01 6.02 -10.97
CA ASN A 167 7.66 5.95 -9.55
C ASN A 167 8.42 4.83 -8.81
N LEU A 168 8.65 3.71 -9.50
CA LEU A 168 9.35 2.57 -8.95
C LEU A 168 10.86 2.57 -9.27
N MET A 169 11.39 3.62 -9.90
CA MET A 169 12.75 3.62 -10.45
C MET A 169 13.84 3.35 -9.39
N LYS A 170 13.60 3.72 -8.12
CA LYS A 170 14.48 3.37 -6.99
C LYS A 170 14.77 1.87 -6.89
N TYR A 171 13.84 1.03 -7.35
CA TYR A 171 13.87 -0.42 -7.24
C TYR A 171 13.98 -1.13 -8.60
N TYR A 172 14.41 -0.45 -9.66
CA TYR A 172 14.35 -0.94 -11.05
C TYR A 172 15.02 -2.31 -11.30
N GLN A 173 15.99 -2.70 -10.47
CA GLN A 173 16.67 -4.00 -10.57
C GLN A 173 15.87 -5.15 -9.96
N LEU A 174 14.77 -4.85 -9.27
CA LEU A 174 14.06 -5.78 -8.39
C LEU A 174 12.70 -6.23 -8.95
N TYR A 175 12.27 -5.68 -10.09
CA TYR A 175 10.98 -5.99 -10.70
C TYR A 175 11.06 -6.18 -12.22
N ASN A 176 10.04 -6.85 -12.76
CA ASN A 176 9.75 -6.92 -14.19
C ASN A 176 8.28 -6.54 -14.42
N PHE A 177 8.03 -5.72 -15.44
CA PHE A 177 6.67 -5.37 -15.87
C PHE A 177 6.18 -6.33 -16.95
N PHE A 178 4.90 -6.68 -16.90
CA PHE A 178 4.25 -7.55 -17.87
C PHE A 178 2.92 -6.94 -18.32
N ILE A 179 2.78 -6.74 -19.62
CA ILE A 179 1.53 -6.38 -20.27
C ILE A 179 0.93 -7.70 -20.79
N PRO A 180 -0.25 -8.14 -20.31
CA PRO A 180 -0.91 -9.32 -20.84
C PRO A 180 -1.23 -9.14 -22.33
N ALA A 181 -0.95 -10.16 -23.15
CA ALA A 181 -1.29 -10.17 -24.57
C ALA A 181 -2.81 -10.22 -24.81
#